data_AF-A0A8J5QNN7-F1
#
_entry.id   AF-A0A8J5QNN7-F1
#
_cell.length_a   1.000
_cell.length_b   1.000
_cell.length_c   1.000
_cell.angle_alpha   90.00
_cell.angle_beta   90.00
_cell.angle_gamma   90.00
#
_symmetry.space_group_name_H-M   'P 1'
#
loop_
_entity.id
_entity.type
_entity.pdbx_description
1 polymer ?
#
loop_
_entity_poly.entity_id
_entity_poly.type
_entity_poly.pdbx_seq_one_letter_code
_entity_poly.pdbx_strand_id
1 'polypeptide(L)'
;MRQQATEVDLALTDNVNVTEQVCQALEKELVNCLNQLSDTEKLIEELRGANRGLEEAMKVAQTRLDIRHERRNVENCRDIPQYGLIEEVKIIGENLTSMAGQLRQAEETQAGLVKSRGDLEREIMVKRKTLYIDRDRGQLLRSFYPSAEALSGHV
;
A
#
# COMPACT_ATOMS: atom_id res chain seq x y z
N MET A 1 -24.51 35.32 -28.17
CA MET A 1 -25.08 33.99 -27.85
C MET A 1 -24.38 32.83 -28.55
N ARG A 2 -24.13 32.83 -29.87
CA ARG A 2 -23.47 31.69 -30.55
C ARG A 2 -22.04 31.43 -30.09
N GLN A 3 -21.22 32.48 -30.06
CA GLN A 3 -19.83 32.40 -29.60
C GLN A 3 -19.73 31.87 -28.16
N GLN A 4 -20.59 32.36 -27.28
CA GLN A 4 -20.72 31.87 -25.90
C GLN A 4 -21.12 30.39 -25.84
N ALA A 5 -22.01 29.92 -26.72
CA ALA A 5 -22.38 28.51 -26.77
C ALA A 5 -21.16 27.64 -27.14
N THR A 6 -20.46 27.99 -28.21
CA THR A 6 -19.25 27.29 -28.66
C THR A 6 -18.13 27.31 -27.61
N GLU A 7 -17.89 28.45 -26.97
CA GLU A 7 -16.90 28.56 -25.89
C GLU A 7 -17.22 27.62 -24.72
N VAL A 8 -18.50 27.49 -24.35
CA VAL A 8 -18.91 26.56 -23.29
C VAL A 8 -18.78 25.10 -23.73
N ASP A 9 -19.08 24.77 -24.99
CA ASP A 9 -18.91 23.40 -25.52
C ASP A 9 -17.44 22.98 -25.50
N LEU A 10 -16.54 23.88 -25.91
CA LEU A 10 -15.10 23.66 -25.88
C LEU A 10 -14.61 23.46 -24.45
N ALA A 11 -14.95 24.39 -23.54
CA ALA A 11 -14.54 24.30 -22.14
C ALA A 11 -15.07 23.03 -21.45
N LEU A 12 -16.30 22.61 -21.74
CA LEU A 12 -16.87 21.38 -21.21
C LEU A 12 -16.13 20.14 -21.75
N THR A 13 -15.83 20.12 -23.04
CA THR A 13 -15.07 19.03 -23.68
C THR A 13 -13.66 18.92 -23.08
N ASP A 14 -12.98 20.04 -22.90
CA ASP A 14 -11.65 20.08 -22.28
C ASP A 14 -11.69 19.57 -20.84
N ASN A 15 -12.68 19.99 -20.05
CA ASN A 15 -12.87 19.52 -18.67
C ASN A 15 -13.14 18.01 -18.59
N VAL A 16 -13.97 17.47 -19.49
CA VAL A 16 -14.22 16.02 -19.58
C VAL A 16 -12.93 15.28 -19.89
N ASN A 17 -12.15 15.73 -20.88
CA ASN A 17 -10.89 15.12 -21.26
C ASN A 17 -9.87 15.12 -20.11
N VAL A 18 -9.72 16.25 -19.41
CA VAL A 18 -8.83 16.37 -18.25
C VAL A 18 -9.30 15.46 -17.11
N THR A 19 -10.60 15.43 -16.82
CA THR A 19 -11.17 14.58 -15.75
C THR A 19 -10.97 13.10 -16.06
N GLU A 20 -11.10 12.69 -17.32
CA GLU A 20 -10.87 11.32 -17.76
C GLU A 20 -9.41 10.92 -17.60
N GLN A 21 -8.46 11.78 -18.03
CA GLN A 21 -7.03 11.54 -17.84
C GLN A 21 -6.67 11.41 -16.36
N VAL A 22 -7.21 12.28 -15.50
CA VAL A 22 -6.99 12.20 -14.05
C VAL A 22 -7.59 10.90 -13.47
N CYS A 23 -8.78 10.50 -13.91
CA CYS A 23 -9.41 9.25 -13.47
C CYS A 23 -8.55 8.03 -13.84
N GLN A 24 -8.04 7.98 -15.08
CA GLN A 24 -7.14 6.90 -15.54
C GLN A 24 -5.83 6.87 -14.76
N ALA A 25 -5.25 8.04 -14.46
CA ALA A 25 -4.05 8.14 -13.64
C ALA A 25 -4.28 7.61 -12.22
N LEU A 26 -5.40 7.97 -11.59
CA LEU A 26 -5.78 7.46 -10.26
C LEU A 26 -6.00 5.96 -10.26
N GLU A 27 -6.64 5.40 -11.29
CA GLU A 27 -6.83 3.95 -11.43
C GLU A 27 -5.49 3.21 -11.57
N LYS A 28 -4.54 3.77 -12.31
CA LYS A 28 -3.19 3.22 -12.41
C LYS A 28 -2.46 3.25 -11.06
N GLU A 29 -2.55 4.36 -10.33
CA GLU A 29 -1.96 4.46 -8.99
C GLU A 29 -2.62 3.50 -8.00
N LEU A 30 -3.93 3.25 -8.12
CA LEU A 30 -4.62 2.23 -7.32
C LEU A 30 -4.05 0.84 -7.58
N VAL A 31 -3.81 0.47 -8.84
CA VAL A 31 -3.17 -0.81 -9.19
C VAL A 31 -1.77 -0.91 -8.58
N ASN A 32 -0.96 0.15 -8.64
CA ASN A 32 0.36 0.18 -8.02
C ASN A 32 0.26 -0.02 -6.50
N CYS A 33 -0.68 0.68 -5.84
CA CYS A 33 -0.92 0.57 -4.41
C CYS A 33 -1.34 -0.85 -3.99
N LEU A 34 -2.15 -1.52 -4.81
CA LEU A 34 -2.58 -2.91 -4.57
C LEU A 34 -1.41 -3.90 -4.72
N ASN A 35 -0.55 -3.70 -5.71
CA ASN A 35 0.66 -4.52 -5.88
C ASN A 35 1.60 -4.36 -4.68
N GLN A 36 1.86 -3.12 -4.24
CA GLN A 36 2.66 -2.83 -3.05
C GLN A 36 2.05 -3.44 -1.78
N LEU A 37 0.73 -3.45 -1.65
CA LEU A 37 0.03 -4.12 -0.56
C LEU A 37 0.31 -5.62 -0.55
N SER A 38 0.16 -6.28 -1.69
CA SER A 38 0.41 -7.73 -1.83
C SER A 38 1.86 -8.08 -1.49
N ASP A 39 2.82 -7.28 -1.94
CA ASP A 39 4.24 -7.52 -1.64
C ASP A 39 4.57 -7.27 -0.17
N THR A 40 3.94 -6.26 0.45
CA THR A 40 4.09 -5.99 1.89
C THR A 40 3.47 -7.11 2.73
N GLU A 41 2.34 -7.66 2.31
CA GLU A 41 1.69 -8.80 2.98
C GLU A 41 2.57 -10.05 2.96
N LYS A 42 3.18 -10.38 1.80
CA LYS A 42 4.15 -11.48 1.71
C LYS A 42 5.36 -11.24 2.62
N LEU A 43 5.91 -10.02 2.61
CA LEU A 43 7.02 -9.66 3.49
C LEU A 43 6.68 -9.86 4.97
N ILE A 44 5.48 -9.45 5.39
CA ILE A 44 5.00 -9.66 6.77
C ILE A 44 4.94 -11.15 7.10
N GLU A 45 4.43 -11.99 6.19
CA GLU A 45 4.36 -13.44 6.40
C GLU A 45 5.76 -14.08 6.52
N GLU A 46 6.69 -13.68 5.66
CA GLU A 46 8.09 -14.10 5.69
C GLU A 46 8.78 -13.71 7.00
N LEU A 47 8.63 -12.45 7.43
CA LEU A 47 9.19 -11.94 8.68
C LEU A 47 8.61 -12.69 9.90
N ARG A 48 7.30 -12.95 9.91
CA ARG A 48 6.67 -13.76 10.97
C ARG A 48 7.19 -15.19 10.98
N GLY A 49 7.44 -15.78 9.80
CA GLY A 49 8.05 -17.11 9.68
C GLY A 49 9.46 -17.15 10.24
N ALA A 50 10.30 -16.19 9.84
CA ALA A 50 11.67 -16.05 10.33
C ALA A 50 11.71 -15.85 11.85
N ASN A 51 10.84 -14.99 12.39
CA ASN A 51 10.77 -14.73 13.83
C ASN A 51 10.41 -16.00 14.62
N ARG A 52 9.44 -16.80 14.14
CA ARG A 52 9.11 -18.09 14.76
C ARG A 52 10.32 -19.04 14.78
N GLY A 53 11.05 -19.13 13.67
CA GLY A 53 12.27 -19.96 13.60
C GLY A 53 13.34 -19.52 14.60
N LEU A 54 13.55 -18.20 14.75
CA LEU A 54 14.46 -17.65 15.74
C LEU A 54 13.98 -17.89 17.18
N GLU A 55 12.68 -17.80 17.47
CA GLU A 55 12.11 -18.10 18.78
C GLU A 55 12.30 -19.58 19.16
N GLU A 56 12.14 -20.49 18.21
CA GLU A 56 12.41 -21.92 18.41
C GLU A 56 13.90 -22.17 18.69
N ALA A 57 14.80 -21.56 17.91
CA ALA A 57 16.24 -21.64 18.14
C ALA A 57 16.64 -21.07 19.51
N MET A 58 16.05 -19.94 19.92
CA MET A 58 16.26 -19.32 21.23
C MET A 58 15.86 -20.27 22.36
N LYS A 59 14.70 -20.93 22.27
CA LYS A 59 14.25 -21.90 23.28
C LYS A 59 15.22 -23.07 23.42
N VAL A 60 15.74 -23.58 22.30
CA VAL A 60 16.73 -24.67 22.31
C VAL A 60 18.03 -24.22 22.95
N ALA A 61 18.56 -23.05 22.56
CA ALA A 61 19.80 -22.50 23.13
C ALA A 61 19.66 -22.25 24.64
N GLN A 62 18.55 -21.66 25.07
CA GLN A 62 18.26 -21.39 26.47
C GLN A 62 18.13 -22.68 27.29
N THR A 63 17.38 -23.67 26.78
CA THR A 63 17.24 -24.98 27.45
C THR A 63 18.60 -25.67 27.61
N ARG A 64 19.47 -25.61 26.59
CA ARG A 64 20.83 -26.17 26.67
C ARG A 64 21.69 -25.46 27.71
N LEU A 65 21.55 -24.14 27.82
CA LEU A 65 22.26 -23.33 28.79
C LEU A 65 21.81 -23.65 30.22
N ASP A 66 20.50 -23.77 30.44
CA ASP A 66 19.90 -24.11 31.73
C ASP A 66 20.36 -25.50 32.21
N ILE A 67 20.32 -26.52 31.33
CA ILE A 67 20.82 -27.87 31.63
C ILE A 67 22.31 -27.85 32.04
N ARG A 68 23.12 -26.97 31.42
CA ARG A 68 24.54 -26.83 31.81
C ARG A 68 24.70 -26.18 33.17
N HIS A 69 23.87 -25.20 33.51
CA HIS A 69 23.88 -24.55 34.83
C HIS A 69 23.51 -25.50 35.98
N GLU A 70 22.72 -26.54 35.71
CA GLU A 70 22.34 -27.55 36.72
C GLU A 70 23.42 -28.60 37.02
N ARG A 71 24.54 -28.61 36.29
CA ARG A 71 25.58 -29.64 36.47
C ARG A 71 26.33 -29.48 37.78
N ARG A 72 26.51 -30.59 38.50
CA ARG A 72 27.41 -30.64 39.68
C ARG A 72 28.85 -30.35 39.23
N ASN A 73 29.58 -29.54 40.01
CA ASN A 73 30.91 -28.99 39.70
C ASN A 73 30.90 -27.92 38.57
N VAL A 74 30.02 -26.90 38.69
CA VAL A 74 29.86 -25.77 37.74
C VAL A 74 31.18 -25.10 37.34
N GLU A 75 32.17 -25.03 38.23
CA GLU A 75 33.52 -24.50 37.96
C GLU A 75 34.16 -25.15 36.72
N ASN A 76 33.90 -26.44 36.49
CA ASN A 76 34.43 -27.22 35.36
C ASN A 76 33.63 -27.03 34.05
N CYS A 77 32.52 -26.28 34.10
CA CYS A 77 31.64 -26.00 32.96
C CYS A 77 31.81 -24.57 32.41
N ARG A 78 32.81 -23.82 32.88
CA ARG A 78 33.27 -22.55 32.26
C ARG A 78 34.17 -22.84 31.05
N ASP A 79 33.64 -23.62 30.12
CA ASP A 79 34.34 -24.17 28.96
C ASP A 79 33.94 -23.44 27.66
N ILE A 80 34.65 -23.75 26.57
CA ILE A 80 34.40 -23.14 25.25
C ILE A 80 32.92 -23.31 24.83
N PRO A 81 32.29 -24.49 24.95
CA PRO A 81 30.87 -24.65 24.63
C PRO A 81 29.92 -23.77 25.45
N GLN A 82 30.19 -23.54 26.75
CA GLN A 82 29.37 -22.65 27.58
C GLN A 82 29.41 -21.21 27.06
N TYR A 83 30.61 -20.69 26.77
CA TYR A 83 30.74 -19.34 26.20
C TYR A 83 30.09 -19.23 24.82
N GLY A 84 30.20 -20.28 24.00
CA GLY A 84 29.53 -20.36 22.70
C GLY A 84 28.01 -20.27 22.80
N LEU A 85 27.40 -20.99 23.76
CA LEU A 85 25.96 -20.94 24.00
C LEU A 85 25.49 -19.56 24.49
N ILE A 86 26.27 -18.90 25.36
CA ILE A 86 25.95 -17.55 25.83
C ILE A 86 25.95 -16.56 24.66
N GLU A 87 26.97 -16.64 23.80
CA GLU A 87 27.04 -15.77 22.62
C GLU A 87 25.93 -16.09 21.61
N GLU A 88 25.59 -17.37 21.41
CA GLU A 88 24.47 -17.78 20.56
C GLU A 88 23.14 -17.21 21.05
N VAL A 89 22.83 -17.33 22.35
CA VAL A 89 21.63 -16.75 22.97
C VAL A 89 21.58 -15.24 22.74
N LYS A 90 22.71 -14.55 22.93
CA LYS A 90 22.81 -13.10 22.71
C LYS A 90 22.53 -12.74 21.25
N ILE A 91 23.19 -13.41 20.29
CA ILE A 91 23.02 -13.15 18.86
C ILE A 91 21.58 -13.42 18.42
N ILE A 92 20.98 -14.53 18.86
CA ILE A 92 19.57 -14.86 18.52
C ILE A 92 18.64 -13.78 19.10
N GLY A 93 18.88 -13.31 20.33
CA GLY A 93 18.11 -12.23 20.95
C GLY A 93 18.20 -10.90 20.22
N GLU A 94 19.39 -10.52 19.76
CA GLU A 94 19.61 -9.33 18.92
C GLU A 94 18.86 -9.45 17.59
N ASN A 95 18.94 -10.62 16.95
CA ASN A 95 18.23 -10.88 15.70
C ASN A 95 16.70 -10.86 15.87
N LEU A 96 16.17 -11.44 16.95
CA LEU A 96 14.73 -11.36 17.27
C LEU A 96 14.26 -9.92 17.41
N THR A 97 15.04 -9.10 18.13
CA THR A 97 14.71 -7.68 18.31
C THR A 97 14.71 -6.92 16.99
N SER A 98 15.71 -7.17 16.14
CA SER A 98 15.82 -6.58 14.81
C SER A 98 14.66 -6.99 13.90
N MET A 99 14.34 -8.29 13.84
CA MET A 99 13.23 -8.82 13.04
C MET A 99 11.87 -8.30 13.51
N ALA A 100 11.64 -8.20 14.82
CA ALA A 100 10.43 -7.60 15.37
C ALA A 100 10.28 -6.12 14.98
N GLY A 101 11.39 -5.37 14.95
CA GLY A 101 11.41 -3.99 14.47
C GLY A 101 11.04 -3.87 12.98
N GLN A 102 11.60 -4.75 12.14
CA GLN A 102 11.27 -4.80 10.71
C GLN A 102 9.80 -5.19 10.47
N LEU A 103 9.29 -6.17 11.23
CA LEU A 103 7.89 -6.58 11.15
C LEU A 103 6.95 -5.42 11.48
N ARG A 104 7.23 -4.69 12.56
CA ARG A 104 6.44 -3.51 12.94
C ARG A 104 6.46 -2.45 11.84
N GLN A 105 7.63 -2.17 11.25
CA GLN A 105 7.75 -1.21 10.16
C GLN A 105 6.95 -1.63 8.92
N ALA A 106 6.94 -2.92 8.59
CA ALA A 106 6.14 -3.47 7.49
C ALA A 106 4.64 -3.36 7.78
N GLU A 107 4.19 -3.66 9.01
CA GLU A 107 2.79 -3.50 9.43
C GLU A 107 2.33 -2.02 9.39
N GLU A 108 3.19 -1.09 9.81
CA GLU A 108 2.93 0.35 9.71
C GLU A 108 2.82 0.80 8.23
N THR A 109 3.68 0.27 7.37
CA THR A 109 3.64 0.51 5.92
C THR A 109 2.35 -0.01 5.31
N GLN A 110 1.95 -1.24 5.66
CA GLN A 110 0.70 -1.84 5.22
C GLN A 110 -0.51 -0.98 5.61
N ALA A 111 -0.57 -0.52 6.86
CA ALA A 111 -1.64 0.36 7.34
C ALA A 111 -1.71 1.67 6.54
N GLY A 112 -0.56 2.26 6.22
CA GLY A 112 -0.46 3.44 5.35
C GLY A 112 -1.00 3.18 3.94
N LEU A 113 -0.64 2.05 3.33
CA LEU A 113 -1.11 1.65 2.00
C LEU A 113 -2.62 1.37 1.99
N VAL A 114 -3.18 0.71 3.02
CA VAL A 114 -4.63 0.50 3.13
C VAL A 114 -5.39 1.82 3.16
N LYS A 115 -4.87 2.82 3.89
CA LYS A 115 -5.46 4.16 3.91
C LYS A 115 -5.38 4.82 2.52
N SER A 116 -4.21 4.77 1.89
CA SER A 116 -3.98 5.32 0.54
C SER A 116 -4.94 4.71 -0.49
N ARG A 117 -5.12 3.38 -0.45
CA ARG A 117 -6.10 2.65 -1.28
C ARG A 117 -7.50 3.25 -1.13
N GLY A 118 -7.96 3.42 0.11
CA GLY A 118 -9.30 3.97 0.38
C GLY A 118 -9.47 5.42 -0.09
N ASP A 119 -8.41 6.22 -0.02
CA ASP A 119 -8.42 7.59 -0.54
C ASP A 119 -8.46 7.62 -2.09
N LEU A 120 -7.68 6.76 -2.75
CA LEU A 120 -7.70 6.59 -4.21
C LEU A 120 -9.06 6.11 -4.72
N GLU A 121 -9.63 5.07 -4.09
CA GLU A 121 -10.97 4.54 -4.45
C GLU A 121 -12.05 5.62 -4.34
N ARG A 122 -12.00 6.44 -3.29
CA ARG A 122 -12.93 7.55 -3.09
C ARG A 122 -12.78 8.62 -4.17
N GLU A 123 -11.55 9.00 -4.50
CA GLU A 123 -11.31 10.02 -5.52
C GLU A 123 -11.73 9.52 -6.91
N ILE A 124 -11.44 8.27 -7.26
CA ILE A 124 -11.90 7.62 -8.50
C ILE A 124 -13.43 7.66 -8.57
N MET A 125 -14.14 7.31 -7.49
CA MET A 125 -15.59 7.38 -7.43
C MET A 125 -16.10 8.81 -7.70
N VAL A 126 -15.47 9.82 -7.12
CA VAL A 126 -15.80 11.23 -7.37
C VAL A 126 -15.57 11.59 -8.83
N LYS A 127 -14.42 11.27 -9.42
CA LYS A 127 -14.12 11.57 -10.84
C LYS A 127 -15.08 10.87 -11.79
N ARG A 128 -15.42 9.60 -11.55
CA ARG A 128 -16.42 8.87 -12.33
C ARG A 128 -17.80 9.53 -12.26
N LYS A 129 -18.19 10.03 -11.08
CA LYS A 129 -19.44 10.78 -10.92
C LYS A 129 -19.41 12.12 -11.65
N THR A 130 -18.30 12.84 -11.60
CA THR A 130 -18.09 14.08 -12.38
C THR A 130 -18.21 13.80 -13.87
N LEU A 131 -17.55 12.77 -14.39
CA LEU A 131 -17.64 12.38 -15.80
C LEU A 131 -19.07 12.05 -16.21
N TYR A 132 -19.83 11.32 -15.38
CA TYR A 132 -21.24 11.06 -15.65
C TYR A 132 -22.06 12.35 -15.77
N ILE A 133 -21.81 13.33 -14.89
CA ILE A 133 -22.52 14.61 -14.93
C ILE A 133 -22.10 15.42 -16.16
N ASP A 134 -20.81 15.57 -16.42
CA ASP A 134 -20.33 16.51 -17.44
C ASP A 134 -20.47 15.92 -18.85
N ARG A 135 -20.08 14.66 -19.04
CA ARG A 135 -20.13 13.95 -20.33
C ARG A 135 -21.53 13.40 -20.61
N ASP A 136 -22.04 12.53 -19.74
CA ASP A 136 -23.25 11.75 -20.06
C ASP A 136 -24.55 12.58 -19.89
N ARG A 137 -24.52 13.63 -19.06
CA ARG A 137 -25.66 14.54 -18.85
C ARG A 137 -25.45 15.90 -19.50
N GLY A 138 -24.32 16.55 -19.22
CA GLY A 138 -24.02 17.92 -19.64
C GLY A 138 -23.88 18.07 -21.15
N GLN A 139 -22.98 17.31 -21.76
CA GLN A 139 -22.79 17.33 -23.22
C GLN A 139 -24.05 16.85 -23.96
N LEU A 140 -24.76 15.84 -23.42
CA LEU A 140 -26.03 15.39 -23.98
C LEU A 140 -27.09 16.50 -23.97
N LEU A 141 -27.23 17.24 -22.87
CA LEU A 141 -28.19 18.35 -22.82
C LEU A 141 -27.83 19.42 -23.85
N ARG A 142 -26.53 19.68 -24.01
CA ARG A 142 -26.02 20.70 -24.94
C ARG A 142 -26.09 20.26 -26.40
N SER A 143 -26.14 18.95 -26.71
CA SER A 143 -26.39 18.49 -28.08
C SER A 143 -27.79 18.84 -28.60
N PHE A 144 -28.75 19.14 -27.71
CA PHE A 144 -30.06 19.67 -28.10
C PHE A 144 -30.05 21.19 -28.33
N TYR A 145 -28.96 21.89 -27.98
CA TYR A 145 -28.84 23.31 -28.25
C TYR A 145 -28.60 23.53 -29.75
N PRO A 146 -29.37 24.42 -30.41
CA PRO A 146 -29.29 24.56 -31.85
C PRO A 146 -27.90 25.02 -32.29
N SER A 147 -27.36 24.37 -33.32
CA SER A 147 -26.04 24.68 -33.86
C SER A 147 -25.95 26.13 -34.32
N ALA A 148 -24.73 26.66 -34.39
CA ALA A 148 -24.50 28.01 -34.91
C ALA A 148 -25.10 28.23 -36.31
N GLU A 149 -25.19 27.17 -37.13
CA GLU A 149 -25.83 27.15 -38.45
C GLU A 149 -27.36 27.22 -38.37
N ALA A 150 -27.98 26.40 -37.52
CA ALA A 150 -29.44 26.40 -37.31
C ALA A 150 -29.95 27.73 -36.74
N LEU A 151 -29.14 28.39 -35.91
CA LEU A 151 -29.43 29.73 -35.41
C LEU A 151 -29.18 30.84 -36.44
N SER A 152 -28.50 30.57 -37.56
CA SER A 152 -28.13 31.54 -38.61
C SER A 152 -29.19 31.77 -39.68
N GLY A 153 -30.24 30.94 -39.70
CA GLY A 153 -31.36 31.08 -40.63
C GLY A 153 -30.99 30.85 -42.10
N HIS A 154 -29.83 30.27 -42.40
CA HIS A 154 -29.52 29.79 -43.75
C HIS A 154 -30.15 28.41 -43.91
N VAL A 155 -31.23 28.37 -44.70
CA VAL A 155 -31.80 27.17 -45.32
C VAL A 155 -31.02 26.91 -46.61
#